data_AF-T0S702-F1
#
_entry.id   AF-T0S702-F1
#
_cell.length_a   1.000
_cell.length_b   1.000
_cell.length_c   1.000
_cell.angle_alpha   90.00
_cell.angle_beta   90.00
_cell.angle_gamma   90.00
#
_symmetry.space_group_name_H-M   'P 1'
#
loop_
_entity.id
_entity.type
_entity.pdbx_description
1 polymer ?
#
loop_
_entity_poly.entity_id
_entity_poly.type
_entity_poly.pdbx_seq_one_letter_code
_entity_poly.pdbx_strand_id
1 'polypeptide(L)'
;MTTTGGTTGANVSQSLPTGWNTPSNTATAANKIPYGYYISAIYAGNSATGTPIATGTGMGPQTTSGAWANFPATGQTYGATGNQYYVQLSPYSVRTSWKVSVLGTDPDYLDGLGNQPNGVVVGQATPNNQDNLFSYIATNSGISMTTTDNIVYTDPAGIRYIITGYTYATTAGGTGTTYSTFEALLAANPYIPAGLYNQPLQFVTVNMISDQTSITSNWTSSTTPLTPATNYMPINDITASTDIDGVDDDGLPYAINGYNAVTNIVGGTTNYWGDATNSLKLPIGSYTETYYALNYLGLQAYQAQSTYTTVASFLQSLSSANLAKYTVSSTTTLTVADATTISANNQHIIPKAGSYNPSSDILSATNADGTNAFASVNNVPVGVIITDRAGNNVWVNNMTVNLPKNKLVVGTYSEKYYALTAKGAADYTTWKATASPSANTVGDFINSGQTTSGDYVTATTQLTVTNFILPFAGGSGNQFLYLMISLAAIGALGLYFSKRRKEEELEFVPEQAGYGASTNTKGNKARFFQTLRKTRPYRKVFHSKNRIHLAQTQRKEGKND
;
A
#
# COMPACT_ATOMS: atom_id res chain seq x y z
N MET A 1 -58.09 -8.74 -13.30
CA MET A 1 -58.95 -8.86 -14.50
C MET A 1 -58.04 -8.76 -15.72
N THR A 2 -57.87 -9.88 -16.42
CA THR A 2 -57.21 -9.96 -17.72
C THR A 2 -58.05 -9.21 -18.75
N THR A 3 -57.65 -7.99 -19.10
CA THR A 3 -58.25 -7.26 -20.22
C THR A 3 -57.45 -7.58 -21.48
N THR A 4 -57.88 -8.63 -22.16
CA THR A 4 -57.56 -8.85 -23.58
C THR A 4 -57.95 -7.60 -24.35
N GLY A 5 -57.04 -7.10 -25.20
CA GLY A 5 -57.29 -5.96 -26.08
C GLY A 5 -58.45 -6.26 -27.03
N GLY A 6 -59.65 -5.90 -26.61
CA GLY A 6 -60.88 -6.04 -27.38
C GLY A 6 -61.40 -4.68 -27.79
N THR A 7 -61.72 -4.52 -29.07
CA THR A 7 -62.49 -3.40 -29.59
C THR A 7 -63.85 -3.35 -28.90
N THR A 8 -64.00 -2.47 -27.91
CA THR A 8 -65.30 -2.18 -27.29
C THR A 8 -66.04 -1.18 -28.15
N GLY A 9 -67.19 -1.58 -28.69
CA GLY A 9 -68.09 -0.71 -29.44
C GLY A 9 -69.49 -0.74 -28.86
N ALA A 10 -70.19 0.39 -28.96
CA ALA A 10 -71.57 0.54 -28.49
C ALA A 10 -72.50 0.75 -29.70
N ASN A 11 -73.66 0.10 -29.68
CA ASN A 11 -74.73 0.33 -30.66
C ASN A 11 -75.59 1.51 -30.20
N VAL A 12 -75.63 2.57 -30.99
CA VAL A 12 -76.48 3.74 -30.72
C VAL A 12 -77.69 3.68 -31.65
N SER A 13 -78.89 3.59 -31.06
CA SER A 13 -80.17 3.65 -31.77
C SER A 13 -80.87 4.94 -31.33
N GLN A 14 -81.09 5.87 -32.27
CA GLN A 14 -81.65 7.24 -32.16
C GLN A 14 -80.60 8.37 -32.32
N SER A 15 -81.07 9.55 -32.71
CA SER A 15 -80.26 10.78 -32.83
C SER A 15 -79.40 10.95 -31.58
N LEU A 16 -78.09 11.03 -31.76
CA LEU A 16 -77.12 11.13 -30.67
C LEU A 16 -77.55 12.21 -29.67
N PRO A 17 -77.81 11.87 -28.40
CA PRO A 17 -78.17 12.85 -27.39
C PRO A 17 -77.05 13.90 -27.24
N THR A 18 -77.41 15.15 -27.03
CA THR A 18 -76.46 16.21 -26.65
C THR A 18 -75.63 15.76 -25.45
N GLY A 19 -74.30 15.66 -25.61
CA GLY A 19 -73.38 15.23 -24.55
C GLY A 19 -72.96 13.74 -24.57
N TRP A 20 -73.30 12.97 -25.61
CA TRP A 20 -72.84 11.58 -25.77
C TRP A 20 -71.30 11.46 -25.89
N ASN A 21 -70.67 12.49 -26.47
CA ASN A 21 -69.23 12.59 -26.68
C ASN A 21 -68.45 13.17 -25.49
N THR A 22 -69.07 13.39 -24.33
CA THR A 22 -68.35 13.88 -23.14
C THR A 22 -67.79 12.72 -22.31
N PRO A 23 -66.47 12.69 -22.04
CA PRO A 23 -65.86 11.70 -21.14
C PRO A 23 -66.50 11.74 -19.75
N SER A 24 -66.70 10.56 -19.12
CA SER A 24 -67.28 10.45 -17.77
C SER A 24 -66.51 9.48 -16.90
N ASN A 25 -66.20 9.89 -15.66
CA ASN A 25 -65.54 9.08 -14.63
C ASN A 25 -66.51 8.14 -13.89
N THR A 26 -67.82 8.31 -14.08
CA THR A 26 -68.91 7.52 -13.49
C THR A 26 -69.76 6.92 -14.61
N ALA A 27 -69.25 5.89 -15.28
CA ALA A 27 -69.95 5.25 -16.39
C ALA A 27 -71.02 4.27 -15.88
N THR A 28 -72.15 4.79 -15.39
CA THR A 28 -73.38 4.01 -15.11
C THR A 28 -74.51 4.28 -16.09
N ALA A 29 -74.40 5.29 -16.96
CA ALA A 29 -75.32 5.52 -18.05
C ALA A 29 -74.79 4.86 -19.34
N ALA A 30 -75.61 4.04 -20.00
CA ALA A 30 -75.29 3.25 -21.21
C ALA A 30 -74.80 4.05 -22.45
N ASN A 31 -74.64 5.36 -22.33
CA ASN A 31 -74.51 6.32 -23.43
C ASN A 31 -73.37 7.35 -23.25
N LYS A 32 -72.30 7.02 -22.50
CA LYS A 32 -71.14 7.91 -22.35
C LYS A 32 -69.83 7.19 -22.68
N ILE A 33 -68.89 7.91 -23.28
CA ILE A 33 -67.57 7.35 -23.60
C ILE A 33 -66.80 7.08 -22.30
N PRO A 34 -66.25 5.86 -22.12
CA PRO A 34 -65.40 5.55 -20.98
C PRO A 34 -64.24 6.53 -20.88
N TYR A 35 -63.95 6.98 -19.66
CA TYR A 35 -62.76 7.78 -19.40
C TYR A 35 -61.52 7.00 -19.88
N GLY A 36 -60.68 7.62 -20.71
CA GLY A 36 -59.52 6.96 -21.31
C GLY A 36 -59.60 6.69 -22.82
N TYR A 37 -60.74 6.99 -23.46
CA TYR A 37 -61.00 6.66 -24.87
C TYR A 37 -61.52 7.85 -25.68
N TYR A 38 -61.25 7.87 -26.99
CA TYR A 38 -61.86 8.76 -27.98
C TYR A 38 -62.58 7.97 -29.08
N ILE A 39 -63.47 8.64 -29.83
CA ILE A 39 -64.12 8.06 -31.02
C ILE A 39 -63.13 8.07 -32.18
N SER A 40 -62.62 6.89 -32.55
CA SER A 40 -61.70 6.76 -33.69
C SER A 40 -62.41 6.54 -35.01
N ALA A 41 -63.59 5.91 -35.01
CA ALA A 41 -64.40 5.74 -36.21
C ALA A 41 -65.89 5.57 -35.88
N ILE A 42 -66.75 5.96 -36.83
CA ILE A 42 -68.20 5.76 -36.78
C ILE A 42 -68.62 5.02 -38.05
N TYR A 43 -69.34 3.91 -37.89
CA TYR A 43 -69.83 3.08 -38.99
C TYR A 43 -71.36 3.11 -39.06
N ALA A 44 -71.91 2.95 -40.27
CA ALA A 44 -73.33 2.70 -40.46
C ALA A 44 -73.64 1.25 -40.06
N GLY A 45 -74.71 1.03 -39.30
CA GLY A 45 -75.14 -0.29 -38.84
C GLY A 45 -74.60 -0.69 -37.46
N ASN A 46 -74.60 -2.00 -37.18
CA ASN A 46 -74.30 -2.57 -35.85
C ASN A 46 -72.88 -3.13 -35.70
N SER A 47 -72.00 -2.91 -36.67
CA SER A 47 -70.65 -3.48 -36.68
C SER A 47 -69.65 -2.58 -37.38
N ALA A 48 -68.37 -2.71 -37.03
CA ALA A 48 -67.24 -2.09 -37.71
C ALA A 48 -66.94 -2.77 -39.06
N THR A 49 -67.91 -2.75 -39.97
CA THR A 49 -67.84 -3.41 -41.28
C THR A 49 -68.02 -2.37 -42.39
N GLY A 50 -67.09 -2.33 -43.35
CA GLY A 50 -67.12 -1.38 -44.47
C GLY A 50 -66.31 -0.10 -44.23
N THR A 51 -66.56 0.94 -45.04
CA THR A 51 -65.88 2.23 -44.89
C THR A 51 -66.56 3.04 -43.79
N PRO A 52 -65.82 3.55 -42.79
CA PRO A 52 -66.39 4.39 -41.74
C PRO A 52 -66.98 5.69 -42.33
N ILE A 53 -68.12 6.12 -41.79
CA ILE A 53 -68.80 7.38 -42.16
C ILE A 53 -68.02 8.59 -41.65
N ALA A 54 -67.33 8.44 -40.52
CA ALA A 54 -66.44 9.44 -39.97
C ALA A 54 -65.24 8.74 -39.33
N THR A 55 -64.05 9.31 -39.52
CA THR A 55 -62.81 8.86 -38.88
C THR A 55 -62.24 9.98 -38.05
N GLY A 56 -61.69 9.61 -36.89
CA GLY A 56 -61.01 10.51 -35.98
C GLY A 56 -59.54 10.15 -35.90
N THR A 57 -58.68 11.15 -35.98
CA THR A 57 -57.23 11.00 -35.86
C THR A 57 -56.72 11.34 -34.46
N GLY A 58 -57.59 11.82 -33.56
CA GLY A 58 -57.21 12.23 -32.21
C GLY A 58 -58.29 13.07 -31.54
N MET A 59 -57.91 13.97 -30.61
CA MET A 59 -58.88 14.82 -29.91
C MET A 59 -59.20 16.10 -30.69
N GLY A 60 -60.45 16.34 -31.13
CA GLY A 60 -60.86 17.64 -31.68
C GLY A 60 -61.21 18.63 -30.57
N PRO A 61 -61.67 19.84 -30.89
CA PRO A 61 -60.91 20.98 -31.37
C PRO A 61 -60.11 21.71 -30.27
N GLN A 62 -59.72 21.06 -29.17
CA GLN A 62 -59.01 21.73 -28.06
C GLN A 62 -57.47 21.70 -28.15
N THR A 63 -56.88 20.92 -29.07
CA THR A 63 -55.44 21.00 -29.39
C THR A 63 -55.23 20.79 -30.89
N THR A 64 -54.21 21.44 -31.44
CA THR A 64 -53.89 21.57 -32.88
C THR A 64 -53.43 20.27 -33.58
N SER A 65 -53.68 19.09 -33.00
CA SER A 65 -53.23 17.81 -33.56
C SER A 65 -54.25 16.68 -33.31
N GLY A 66 -55.30 16.65 -34.13
CA GLY A 66 -56.28 15.55 -34.20
C GLY A 66 -57.74 16.02 -34.13
N ALA A 67 -58.67 15.24 -34.67
CA ALA A 67 -60.11 15.48 -34.55
C ALA A 67 -60.83 14.19 -34.16
N TRP A 68 -61.89 14.25 -33.33
CA TRP A 68 -62.75 13.08 -33.09
C TRP A 68 -63.46 12.74 -34.40
N ALA A 69 -63.80 11.48 -34.60
CA ALA A 69 -64.82 11.17 -35.59
C ALA A 69 -66.10 11.88 -35.13
N ASN A 70 -66.47 12.96 -35.82
CA ASN A 70 -67.57 13.82 -35.41
C ASN A 70 -68.84 13.47 -36.17
N PHE A 71 -69.99 13.63 -35.51
CA PHE A 71 -71.30 13.41 -36.09
C PHE A 71 -72.20 14.64 -35.87
N PRO A 72 -72.98 15.09 -36.88
CA PRO A 72 -72.99 14.59 -38.27
C PRO A 72 -71.67 14.92 -38.98
N ALA A 73 -71.23 14.05 -39.89
CA ALA A 73 -70.14 14.40 -40.80
C ALA A 73 -70.56 15.62 -41.63
N THR A 74 -69.67 16.59 -41.79
CA THR A 74 -69.95 17.85 -42.49
C THR A 74 -70.50 17.57 -43.89
N GLY A 75 -71.71 18.06 -44.18
CA GLY A 75 -72.38 17.87 -45.48
C GLY A 75 -73.29 16.64 -45.61
N GLN A 76 -73.56 15.89 -44.53
CA GLN A 76 -74.48 14.75 -44.54
C GLN A 76 -75.79 15.08 -43.79
N THR A 77 -76.94 14.87 -44.44
CA THR A 77 -78.29 14.94 -43.85
C THR A 77 -78.77 13.53 -43.48
N TYR A 78 -79.02 13.29 -42.19
CA TYR A 78 -79.47 11.99 -41.69
C TYR A 78 -80.98 12.00 -41.38
N GLY A 79 -81.70 10.99 -41.85
CA GLY A 79 -83.15 10.84 -41.66
C GLY A 79 -83.55 10.56 -40.20
N ALA A 80 -84.77 10.97 -39.82
CA ALA A 80 -85.22 11.11 -38.44
C ALA A 80 -85.52 9.81 -37.67
N THR A 81 -85.43 8.62 -38.27
CA THR A 81 -85.79 7.37 -37.57
C THR A 81 -85.00 6.15 -38.06
N GLY A 82 -84.51 5.33 -37.10
CA GLY A 82 -84.13 3.93 -37.34
C GLY A 82 -82.67 3.63 -37.67
N ASN A 83 -81.79 4.62 -37.82
CA ASN A 83 -80.38 4.35 -38.12
C ASN A 83 -79.63 3.85 -36.88
N GLN A 84 -78.97 2.71 -37.03
CA GLN A 84 -78.02 2.18 -36.06
C GLN A 84 -76.60 2.61 -36.45
N TYR A 85 -75.81 2.96 -35.45
CA TYR A 85 -74.40 3.31 -35.64
C TYR A 85 -73.53 2.51 -34.69
N TYR A 86 -72.42 2.02 -35.22
CA TYR A 86 -71.37 1.40 -34.44
C TYR A 86 -70.26 2.41 -34.24
N VAL A 87 -69.97 2.70 -32.97
CA VAL A 87 -68.89 3.60 -32.59
C VAL A 87 -67.69 2.79 -32.14
N GLN A 88 -66.58 2.97 -32.86
CA GLN A 88 -65.30 2.41 -32.50
C GLN A 88 -64.56 3.37 -31.55
N LEU A 89 -64.20 2.84 -30.39
CA LEU A 89 -63.42 3.55 -29.39
C LEU A 89 -61.94 3.18 -29.53
N SER A 90 -61.07 4.17 -29.38
CA SER A 90 -59.62 3.97 -29.28
C SER A 90 -59.08 4.59 -27.99
N PRO A 91 -58.14 3.93 -27.30
CA PRO A 91 -57.51 4.45 -26.09
C PRO A 91 -56.73 5.75 -26.34
N TYR A 92 -56.61 6.61 -25.32
CA TYR A 92 -55.77 7.81 -25.34
C TYR A 92 -54.27 7.46 -25.39
N SER A 93 -53.48 8.44 -25.84
CA SER A 93 -52.05 8.48 -25.56
C SER A 93 -51.81 9.08 -24.16
N VAL A 94 -51.05 8.36 -23.33
CA VAL A 94 -50.51 8.82 -22.04
C VAL A 94 -49.03 9.14 -22.20
N ARG A 95 -48.49 10.01 -21.33
CA ARG A 95 -47.06 10.36 -21.36
C ARG A 95 -46.29 9.55 -20.32
N THR A 96 -45.07 9.16 -20.67
CA THR A 96 -44.06 8.69 -19.70
C THR A 96 -43.09 9.83 -19.44
N SER A 97 -42.80 10.12 -18.17
CA SER A 97 -41.81 11.10 -17.75
C SER A 97 -40.61 10.36 -17.18
N TRP A 98 -39.43 10.80 -17.56
CA TRP A 98 -38.18 10.27 -17.04
C TRP A 98 -37.54 11.30 -16.11
N LYS A 99 -36.69 10.84 -15.22
CA LYS A 99 -35.76 11.69 -14.48
C LYS A 99 -34.54 10.85 -14.12
N VAL A 100 -33.39 11.49 -14.03
CA VAL A 100 -32.22 10.92 -13.38
C VAL A 100 -32.21 11.38 -11.94
N SER A 101 -31.77 10.52 -11.03
CA SER A 101 -31.45 10.88 -9.66
C SER A 101 -30.10 10.28 -9.32
N VAL A 102 -29.12 11.14 -9.05
CA VAL A 102 -27.77 10.83 -8.61
C VAL A 102 -27.72 11.02 -7.10
N LEU A 103 -27.21 10.01 -6.42
CA LEU A 103 -26.80 10.12 -5.03
C LEU A 103 -25.30 10.44 -4.99
N GLY A 104 -24.92 11.40 -4.14
CA GLY A 104 -23.55 11.91 -3.99
C GLY A 104 -23.32 13.22 -4.75
N THR A 105 -22.07 13.55 -5.05
CA THR A 105 -21.72 14.77 -5.79
C THR A 105 -22.04 14.58 -7.27
N ASP A 106 -22.90 15.45 -7.80
CA ASP A 106 -23.30 15.43 -9.21
C ASP A 106 -22.78 16.67 -9.94
N PRO A 107 -21.48 16.73 -10.29
CA PRO A 107 -20.88 17.91 -10.93
C PRO A 107 -21.45 18.20 -12.33
N ASP A 108 -21.93 17.17 -13.04
CA ASP A 108 -22.56 17.31 -14.35
C ASP A 108 -24.07 17.62 -14.29
N TYR A 109 -24.62 17.81 -13.08
CA TYR A 109 -26.03 18.16 -12.83
C TYR A 109 -27.04 17.24 -13.54
N LEU A 110 -26.73 15.93 -13.59
CA LEU A 110 -27.58 14.92 -14.18
C LEU A 110 -28.94 14.82 -13.49
N ASP A 111 -29.05 15.14 -12.19
CA ASP A 111 -30.30 15.17 -11.39
C ASP A 111 -31.46 15.95 -12.03
N GLY A 112 -31.14 16.93 -12.88
CA GLY A 112 -32.14 17.76 -13.57
C GLY A 112 -32.56 17.22 -14.94
N LEU A 113 -31.90 16.18 -15.46
CA LEU A 113 -32.13 15.66 -16.80
C LEU A 113 -33.28 14.66 -16.81
N GLY A 114 -34.32 14.91 -17.62
CA GLY A 114 -35.32 13.85 -17.90
C GLY A 114 -36.73 14.25 -18.30
N ASN A 115 -37.11 15.54 -18.33
CA ASN A 115 -38.47 15.92 -18.75
C ASN A 115 -38.71 15.76 -20.27
N GLN A 116 -38.71 14.50 -20.74
CA GLN A 116 -39.17 14.12 -22.07
C GLN A 116 -40.44 13.29 -21.95
N PRO A 117 -41.61 13.92 -22.10
CA PRO A 117 -42.85 13.19 -22.24
C PRO A 117 -42.93 12.45 -23.59
N ASN A 118 -42.82 11.13 -23.60
CA ASN A 118 -43.10 10.33 -24.80
C ASN A 118 -44.56 9.87 -24.80
N GLY A 119 -45.26 10.06 -25.92
CA GLY A 119 -46.67 9.67 -26.06
C GLY A 119 -46.79 8.17 -26.36
N VAL A 120 -47.39 7.41 -25.44
CA VAL A 120 -47.61 5.97 -25.60
C VAL A 120 -49.10 5.66 -25.47
N VAL A 121 -49.62 4.73 -26.26
CA VAL A 121 -51.04 4.37 -26.24
C VAL A 121 -51.35 3.48 -25.04
N VAL A 122 -52.44 3.78 -24.31
CA VAL A 122 -52.89 2.97 -23.16
C VAL A 122 -53.10 1.50 -23.56
N GLY A 123 -52.68 0.58 -22.69
CA GLY A 123 -52.84 -0.85 -22.90
C GLY A 123 -51.85 -1.48 -23.87
N GLN A 124 -50.99 -0.70 -24.52
CA GLN A 124 -49.84 -1.27 -25.22
C GLN A 124 -48.80 -1.81 -24.23
N ALA A 125 -47.96 -2.72 -24.73
CA ALA A 125 -46.80 -3.18 -24.00
C ALA A 125 -45.93 -1.97 -23.63
N THR A 126 -45.43 -1.93 -22.39
CA THR A 126 -44.53 -0.86 -21.95
C THR A 126 -43.28 -0.88 -22.83
N PRO A 127 -43.00 0.18 -23.62
CA PRO A 127 -41.87 0.16 -24.53
C PRO A 127 -40.55 0.24 -23.76
N ASN A 128 -39.52 -0.45 -24.26
CA ASN A 128 -38.16 -0.23 -23.78
C ASN A 128 -37.63 1.11 -24.32
N ASN A 129 -37.86 2.17 -23.56
CA ASN A 129 -37.44 3.54 -23.90
C ASN A 129 -36.14 3.96 -23.20
N GLN A 130 -35.38 3.03 -22.62
CA GLN A 130 -34.12 3.33 -21.92
C GLN A 130 -33.11 4.00 -22.87
N ASP A 131 -32.97 3.46 -24.09
CA ASP A 131 -32.07 4.00 -25.10
C ASP A 131 -32.46 5.42 -25.57
N ASN A 132 -33.76 5.72 -25.57
CA ASN A 132 -34.26 7.05 -25.91
C ASN A 132 -33.85 8.09 -24.87
N LEU A 133 -33.88 7.73 -23.58
CA LEU A 133 -33.40 8.59 -22.50
C LEU A 133 -31.89 8.83 -22.62
N PHE A 134 -31.10 7.77 -22.81
CA PHE A 134 -29.64 7.90 -22.93
C PHE A 134 -29.23 8.67 -24.17
N SER A 135 -29.89 8.44 -25.30
CA SER A 135 -29.69 9.24 -26.52
C SER A 135 -30.03 10.71 -26.30
N TYR A 136 -31.09 11.00 -25.53
CA TYR A 136 -31.48 12.36 -25.20
C TYR A 136 -30.45 13.05 -24.29
N ILE A 137 -29.96 12.36 -23.26
CA ILE A 137 -28.88 12.87 -22.38
C ILE A 137 -27.63 13.14 -23.21
N ALA A 138 -27.25 12.21 -24.09
CA ALA A 138 -26.12 12.38 -24.99
C ALA A 138 -26.26 13.58 -25.93
N THR A 139 -27.46 13.79 -26.48
CA THR A 139 -27.71 14.87 -27.45
C THR A 139 -27.73 16.25 -26.80
N ASN A 140 -28.33 16.39 -25.61
CA ASN A 140 -28.53 17.71 -24.97
C ASN A 140 -27.41 18.09 -24.01
N SER A 141 -26.74 17.11 -23.42
CA SER A 141 -25.67 17.35 -22.43
C SER A 141 -24.29 17.01 -23.00
N GLY A 142 -24.19 16.35 -24.16
CA GLY A 142 -22.93 15.85 -24.72
C GLY A 142 -22.40 14.61 -24.00
N ILE A 143 -23.20 14.00 -23.12
CA ILE A 143 -22.80 12.92 -22.20
C ILE A 143 -23.22 11.57 -22.78
N SER A 144 -22.27 10.81 -23.31
CA SER A 144 -22.56 9.50 -23.92
C SER A 144 -22.70 8.42 -22.84
N MET A 145 -23.90 7.87 -22.68
CA MET A 145 -24.18 6.82 -21.69
C MET A 145 -24.22 5.44 -22.32
N THR A 146 -23.74 4.40 -21.63
CA THR A 146 -23.77 3.00 -22.10
C THR A 146 -24.52 2.07 -21.15
N THR A 147 -25.23 1.09 -21.70
CA THR A 147 -26.06 0.12 -20.97
C THR A 147 -25.30 -1.13 -20.51
N THR A 148 -24.07 -1.33 -20.96
CA THR A 148 -23.54 -2.70 -21.07
C THR A 148 -22.90 -3.23 -19.78
N ASP A 149 -22.63 -2.40 -18.76
CA ASP A 149 -21.70 -2.86 -17.71
C ASP A 149 -21.75 -2.20 -16.32
N ASN A 150 -22.91 -1.83 -15.76
CA ASN A 150 -23.00 -1.16 -14.43
C ASN A 150 -22.11 0.11 -14.27
N ILE A 151 -21.46 0.57 -15.33
CA ILE A 151 -20.70 1.81 -15.44
C ILE A 151 -21.33 2.50 -16.63
N VAL A 152 -21.92 3.65 -16.37
CA VAL A 152 -22.86 4.27 -17.31
C VAL A 152 -22.21 5.43 -18.02
N TYR A 153 -21.28 6.10 -17.35
CA TYR A 153 -20.48 7.18 -17.88
C TYR A 153 -19.31 7.49 -16.92
N THR A 154 -18.17 7.89 -17.47
CA THR A 154 -17.04 8.48 -16.71
C THR A 154 -16.84 9.88 -17.24
N ASP A 155 -16.91 10.88 -16.37
CA ASP A 155 -16.77 12.28 -16.75
C ASP A 155 -15.31 12.66 -17.07
N PRO A 156 -15.05 13.86 -17.61
CA PRO A 156 -13.67 14.33 -17.85
C PRO A 156 -12.81 14.46 -16.59
N ALA A 157 -13.43 14.54 -15.40
CA ALA A 157 -12.74 14.55 -14.11
C ALA A 157 -12.43 13.12 -13.60
N GLY A 158 -12.91 12.07 -14.27
CA GLY A 158 -12.72 10.67 -13.92
C GLY A 158 -13.80 10.09 -12.99
N ILE A 159 -14.88 10.83 -12.71
CA ILE A 159 -15.96 10.41 -11.82
C ILE A 159 -16.85 9.41 -12.54
N ARG A 160 -17.15 8.29 -11.88
CA ARG A 160 -17.98 7.23 -12.45
C ARG A 160 -19.42 7.35 -11.96
N TYR A 161 -20.35 7.32 -12.90
CA TYR A 161 -21.77 7.25 -12.59
C TYR A 161 -22.28 5.82 -12.80
N ILE A 162 -22.86 5.24 -11.76
CA ILE A 162 -23.28 3.83 -11.69
C ILE A 162 -24.78 3.79 -11.52
N ILE A 163 -25.50 3.16 -12.46
CA ILE A 163 -26.93 2.90 -12.27
C ILE A 163 -27.11 1.80 -11.22
N THR A 164 -27.89 2.12 -10.18
CA THR A 164 -28.22 1.20 -9.08
C THR A 164 -29.63 0.63 -9.20
N GLY A 165 -30.48 1.23 -10.05
CA GLY A 165 -31.80 0.71 -10.37
C GLY A 165 -32.72 1.74 -10.99
N TYR A 166 -34.00 1.37 -11.06
CA TYR A 166 -35.06 2.18 -11.66
C TYR A 166 -36.23 2.28 -10.69
N THR A 167 -36.57 3.49 -10.25
CA THR A 167 -37.75 3.75 -9.42
C THR A 167 -38.93 4.11 -10.29
N TYR A 168 -39.98 3.30 -10.25
CA TYR A 168 -41.25 3.56 -10.96
C TYR A 168 -42.31 4.10 -10.01
N ALA A 169 -42.92 5.22 -10.38
CA ALA A 169 -44.06 5.81 -9.68
C ALA A 169 -45.18 6.19 -10.65
N THR A 170 -46.42 6.23 -10.16
CA THR A 170 -47.60 6.66 -10.92
C THR A 170 -47.98 8.13 -10.68
N THR A 171 -47.28 8.80 -9.76
CA THR A 171 -47.46 10.21 -9.42
C THR A 171 -46.13 10.95 -9.44
N ALA A 172 -46.15 12.20 -9.89
CA ALA A 172 -44.97 13.05 -9.93
C ALA A 172 -44.40 13.23 -8.51
N GLY A 173 -43.12 12.87 -8.31
CA GLY A 173 -42.48 12.96 -7.00
C GLY A 173 -43.01 11.99 -5.94
N GLY A 174 -43.86 11.03 -6.29
CA GLY A 174 -44.35 10.01 -5.36
C GLY A 174 -43.30 8.98 -4.98
N THR A 175 -43.50 8.30 -3.84
CA THR A 175 -42.72 7.13 -3.44
C THR A 175 -43.03 5.97 -4.38
N GLY A 176 -42.06 5.56 -5.19
CA GLY A 176 -42.20 4.49 -6.18
C GLY A 176 -41.64 3.14 -5.72
N THR A 177 -41.73 2.15 -6.59
CA THR A 177 -41.08 0.84 -6.42
C THR A 177 -39.76 0.82 -7.18
N THR A 178 -38.69 0.40 -6.52
CA THR A 178 -37.35 0.29 -7.13
C THR A 178 -37.09 -1.11 -7.67
N TYR A 179 -36.60 -1.18 -8.90
CA TYR A 179 -36.20 -2.41 -9.59
C TYR A 179 -34.71 -2.36 -9.88
N SER A 180 -34.00 -3.48 -9.69
CA SER A 180 -32.55 -3.57 -9.90
C SER A 180 -32.15 -3.51 -11.38
N THR A 181 -33.02 -3.95 -12.28
CA THR A 181 -32.80 -3.88 -13.73
C THR A 181 -34.02 -3.29 -14.44
N PHE A 182 -33.79 -2.75 -15.63
CA PHE A 182 -34.90 -2.23 -16.44
C PHE A 182 -35.82 -3.36 -16.92
N GLU A 183 -35.27 -4.53 -17.22
CA GLU A 183 -36.06 -5.73 -17.54
C GLU A 183 -37.01 -6.12 -16.41
N ALA A 184 -36.55 -6.05 -15.15
CA ALA A 184 -37.40 -6.33 -13.99
C ALA A 184 -38.54 -5.31 -13.84
N LEU A 185 -38.27 -4.03 -14.13
CA LEU A 185 -39.31 -3.00 -14.18
C LEU A 185 -40.35 -3.31 -15.25
N LEU A 186 -39.92 -3.67 -16.47
CA LEU A 186 -40.82 -4.02 -17.57
C LEU A 186 -41.63 -5.28 -17.26
N ALA A 187 -41.02 -6.30 -16.66
CA ALA A 187 -41.70 -7.53 -16.27
C ALA A 187 -42.78 -7.30 -15.21
N ALA A 188 -42.54 -6.39 -14.26
CA ALA A 188 -43.51 -6.02 -13.24
C ALA A 188 -44.60 -5.06 -13.76
N ASN A 189 -44.30 -4.28 -14.80
CA ASN A 189 -45.21 -3.29 -15.41
C ASN A 189 -45.32 -3.52 -16.93
N PRO A 190 -45.87 -4.66 -17.38
CA PRO A 190 -45.81 -5.07 -18.79
C PRO A 190 -46.72 -4.23 -19.70
N TYR A 191 -47.70 -3.50 -19.14
CA TYR A 191 -48.66 -2.70 -19.91
C TYR A 191 -48.79 -1.28 -19.37
N ILE A 192 -49.04 -0.34 -20.28
CA ILE A 192 -49.28 1.07 -19.95
C ILE A 192 -50.65 1.24 -19.26
N PRO A 193 -50.70 1.79 -18.02
CA PRO A 193 -51.95 1.99 -17.30
C PRO A 193 -52.81 3.08 -17.94
N ALA A 194 -54.12 2.97 -17.77
CA ALA A 194 -55.06 4.00 -18.21
C ALA A 194 -54.94 5.26 -17.35
N GLY A 195 -55.07 6.43 -17.97
CA GLY A 195 -55.22 7.67 -17.21
C GLY A 195 -55.65 8.88 -18.05
N LEU A 196 -55.43 10.08 -17.50
CA LEU A 196 -55.89 11.33 -18.08
C LEU A 196 -55.14 11.63 -19.39
N TYR A 197 -55.87 12.12 -20.38
CA TYR A 197 -55.33 12.46 -21.70
C TYR A 197 -54.13 13.42 -21.60
N ASN A 198 -53.04 13.08 -22.30
CA ASN A 198 -51.86 13.91 -22.43
C ASN A 198 -51.18 14.30 -21.09
N GLN A 199 -51.48 13.57 -20.01
CA GLN A 199 -50.83 13.73 -18.71
C GLN A 199 -49.77 12.65 -18.51
N PRO A 200 -48.63 12.97 -17.86
CA PRO A 200 -47.67 11.96 -17.46
C PRO A 200 -48.26 11.08 -16.36
N LEU A 201 -48.28 9.77 -16.58
CA LEU A 201 -48.84 8.76 -15.65
C LEU A 201 -47.81 7.73 -15.21
N GLN A 202 -46.65 7.72 -15.85
CA GLN A 202 -45.50 6.93 -15.46
C GLN A 202 -44.34 7.86 -15.22
N PHE A 203 -43.76 7.79 -14.03
CA PHE A 203 -42.56 8.52 -13.65
C PHE A 203 -41.48 7.49 -13.39
N VAL A 204 -40.50 7.42 -14.29
CA VAL A 204 -39.34 6.53 -14.12
C VAL A 204 -38.15 7.38 -13.69
N THR A 205 -37.59 7.01 -12.54
CA THR A 205 -36.34 7.58 -12.03
C THR A 205 -35.24 6.59 -12.32
N VAL A 206 -34.23 7.00 -13.06
CA VAL A 206 -32.98 6.24 -13.13
C VAL A 206 -32.17 6.61 -11.90
N ASN A 207 -32.01 5.66 -10.99
CA ASN A 207 -31.23 5.88 -9.77
C ASN A 207 -29.76 5.61 -10.09
N MET A 208 -28.91 6.56 -9.76
CA MET A 208 -27.48 6.51 -9.96
C MET A 208 -26.75 6.84 -8.66
N ILE A 209 -25.52 6.35 -8.57
CA ILE A 209 -24.54 6.80 -7.58
C ILE A 209 -23.36 7.37 -8.35
N SER A 210 -22.91 8.55 -7.91
CA SER A 210 -21.60 9.07 -8.25
C SER A 210 -20.56 8.36 -7.37
N ASP A 211 -19.58 7.74 -8.00
CA ASP A 211 -18.49 7.04 -7.33
C ASP A 211 -17.19 7.79 -7.62
N GLN A 212 -16.80 8.57 -6.61
CA GLN A 212 -15.60 9.38 -6.58
C GLN A 212 -14.49 8.71 -5.75
N THR A 213 -14.58 7.40 -5.53
CA THR A 213 -13.54 6.67 -4.80
C THR A 213 -12.20 6.90 -5.49
N SER A 214 -11.20 7.40 -4.76
CA SER A 214 -9.86 7.61 -5.29
C SER A 214 -8.81 7.15 -4.30
N ILE A 215 -7.64 6.80 -4.82
CA ILE A 215 -6.45 6.51 -4.03
C ILE A 215 -5.24 7.04 -4.79
N THR A 216 -4.37 7.74 -4.08
CA THR A 216 -3.12 8.29 -4.62
C THR A 216 -1.97 7.88 -3.72
N SER A 217 -0.86 7.48 -4.32
CA SER A 217 0.36 7.09 -3.62
C SER A 217 1.59 7.79 -4.20
N ASN A 218 2.70 7.76 -3.47
CA ASN A 218 4.00 8.27 -3.93
C ASN A 218 4.44 7.52 -5.20
N TRP A 219 5.07 8.22 -6.15
CA TRP A 219 5.61 7.57 -7.35
C TRP A 219 6.78 6.62 -7.02
N THR A 220 7.65 7.06 -6.11
CA THR A 220 8.73 6.29 -5.49
C THR A 220 8.59 6.41 -3.98
N SER A 221 8.75 5.31 -3.25
CA SER A 221 8.64 5.35 -1.79
C SER A 221 9.59 6.38 -1.18
N SER A 222 9.08 7.20 -0.26
CA SER A 222 9.88 8.24 0.42
C SER A 222 11.01 7.66 1.29
N THR A 223 10.96 6.35 1.55
CA THR A 223 11.91 5.61 2.38
C THR A 223 12.92 4.80 1.56
N THR A 224 12.92 4.96 0.23
CA THR A 224 13.86 4.28 -0.67
C THR A 224 15.25 4.95 -0.68
N PRO A 225 16.35 4.18 -0.70
CA PRO A 225 16.40 2.73 -0.55
C PRO A 225 16.15 2.28 0.89
N LEU A 226 15.26 1.29 1.04
CA LEU A 226 15.00 0.66 2.33
C LEU A 226 16.22 -0.16 2.76
N THR A 227 16.53 -0.10 4.05
CA THR A 227 17.45 -1.06 4.66
C THR A 227 16.71 -2.41 4.77
N PRO A 228 17.28 -3.54 4.35
CA PRO A 228 16.54 -4.79 4.33
C PRO A 228 16.25 -5.27 5.76
N ALA A 229 15.23 -6.14 5.90
CA ALA A 229 14.76 -6.65 7.20
C ALA A 229 14.31 -5.59 8.23
N THR A 230 14.27 -4.31 7.87
CA THR A 230 13.56 -3.27 8.62
C THR A 230 12.06 -3.36 8.37
N ASN A 231 11.28 -2.88 9.33
CA ASN A 231 9.83 -2.85 9.24
C ASN A 231 9.42 -1.77 8.23
N TYR A 232 8.96 -2.21 7.06
CA TYR A 232 8.32 -1.38 6.06
C TYR A 232 6.81 -1.38 6.27
N MET A 233 6.18 -0.20 6.21
CA MET A 233 4.73 -0.05 6.28
C MET A 233 4.23 0.56 4.98
N PRO A 234 3.54 -0.23 4.12
CA PRO A 234 2.93 0.21 2.85
C PRO A 234 2.13 1.51 2.96
N ILE A 235 1.40 1.67 4.06
CA ILE A 235 0.54 2.81 4.35
C ILE A 235 1.24 4.17 4.21
N ASN A 236 2.55 4.23 4.49
CA ASN A 236 3.31 5.47 4.50
C ASN A 236 3.49 6.08 3.11
N ASP A 237 3.22 5.30 2.07
CA ASP A 237 3.31 5.73 0.69
C ASP A 237 1.95 6.10 0.09
N ILE A 238 0.84 5.90 0.81
CA ILE A 238 -0.46 6.43 0.42
C ILE A 238 -0.55 7.91 0.85
N THR A 239 -0.80 8.80 -0.09
CA THR A 239 -0.74 10.26 0.14
C THR A 239 -2.10 10.92 0.27
N ALA A 240 -3.11 10.37 -0.39
CA ALA A 240 -4.48 10.90 -0.37
C ALA A 240 -5.47 9.83 -0.85
N SER A 241 -6.71 9.94 -0.40
CA SER A 241 -7.84 9.15 -0.87
C SER A 241 -9.14 9.95 -0.75
N THR A 242 -10.18 9.46 -1.42
CA THR A 242 -11.55 9.91 -1.24
C THR A 242 -12.48 8.70 -1.26
N ASP A 243 -13.57 8.80 -0.52
CA ASP A 243 -14.65 7.81 -0.49
C ASP A 243 -15.58 7.98 -1.69
N ILE A 244 -16.62 7.13 -1.76
CA ILE A 244 -17.63 7.13 -2.82
C ILE A 244 -18.21 8.53 -3.04
N ASP A 245 -18.44 9.30 -1.98
CA ASP A 245 -19.05 10.62 -2.05
C ASP A 245 -18.07 11.75 -2.41
N GLY A 246 -16.76 11.44 -2.51
CA GLY A 246 -15.70 12.36 -2.90
C GLY A 246 -15.02 13.08 -1.73
N VAL A 247 -15.36 12.72 -0.49
CA VAL A 247 -14.74 13.27 0.73
C VAL A 247 -13.89 12.18 1.41
N ASP A 248 -12.89 12.58 2.19
CA ASP A 248 -12.20 11.68 3.12
C ASP A 248 -12.94 11.76 4.46
N ASP A 249 -13.92 10.87 4.67
CA ASP A 249 -14.74 10.85 5.89
C ASP A 249 -13.98 10.26 7.09
N ASP A 250 -13.00 9.40 6.82
CA ASP A 250 -12.24 8.68 7.82
C ASP A 250 -11.07 9.52 8.38
N GLY A 251 -10.66 10.58 7.69
CA GLY A 251 -9.52 11.44 8.03
C GLY A 251 -8.18 10.70 7.97
N LEU A 252 -8.17 9.55 7.27
CA LEU A 252 -7.04 8.64 7.16
C LEU A 252 -6.92 8.24 5.68
N PRO A 253 -5.82 8.58 4.99
CA PRO A 253 -5.72 8.44 3.54
C PRO A 253 -5.71 6.97 3.05
N TYR A 254 -5.72 6.02 3.96
CA TYR A 254 -5.71 4.59 3.70
C TYR A 254 -7.01 3.90 4.09
N ALA A 255 -7.90 4.57 4.82
CA ALA A 255 -9.23 4.08 5.11
C ALA A 255 -10.16 4.67 4.04
N ILE A 256 -10.79 3.78 3.28
CA ILE A 256 -11.55 4.15 2.09
C ILE A 256 -12.82 3.30 2.08
N ASN A 257 -13.97 3.97 2.04
CA ASN A 257 -15.30 3.39 2.11
C ASN A 257 -15.48 2.52 3.36
N GLY A 258 -14.84 2.89 4.47
CA GLY A 258 -14.86 2.17 5.74
C GLY A 258 -13.95 0.92 5.81
N TYR A 259 -13.05 0.73 4.84
CA TYR A 259 -12.08 -0.37 4.81
C TYR A 259 -10.66 0.13 4.55
N ASN A 260 -9.66 -0.52 5.14
CA ASN A 260 -8.27 -0.24 4.81
C ASN A 260 -7.94 -0.64 3.36
N ALA A 261 -7.14 0.17 2.70
CA ALA A 261 -6.56 -0.13 1.40
C ALA A 261 -5.75 -1.44 1.46
N VAL A 262 -5.84 -2.22 0.39
CA VAL A 262 -5.08 -3.47 0.22
C VAL A 262 -3.85 -3.17 -0.61
N THR A 263 -2.68 -3.64 -0.18
CA THR A 263 -1.46 -3.60 -0.97
C THR A 263 -1.19 -4.94 -1.65
N ASN A 264 -0.71 -4.88 -2.88
CA ASN A 264 -0.04 -5.98 -3.58
C ASN A 264 1.41 -5.57 -3.89
N ILE A 265 2.38 -6.25 -3.30
CA ILE A 265 3.80 -6.01 -3.54
C ILE A 265 4.37 -7.15 -4.35
N VAL A 266 4.85 -6.84 -5.55
CA VAL A 266 5.43 -7.81 -6.50
C VAL A 266 6.86 -7.40 -6.85
N GLY A 267 7.80 -8.32 -6.72
CA GLY A 267 9.21 -8.09 -7.07
C GLY A 267 10.14 -9.10 -6.42
N GLY A 268 11.29 -9.37 -7.06
CA GLY A 268 12.21 -10.42 -6.61
C GLY A 268 11.50 -11.78 -6.52
N THR A 269 11.45 -12.36 -5.30
CA THR A 269 10.72 -13.59 -4.99
C THR A 269 9.42 -13.34 -4.19
N THR A 270 9.01 -12.08 -4.04
CA THR A 270 7.85 -11.69 -3.23
C THR A 270 6.63 -11.43 -4.11
N ASN A 271 5.49 -11.99 -3.70
CA ASN A 271 4.14 -11.64 -4.16
C ASN A 271 3.25 -11.61 -2.92
N TYR A 272 3.14 -10.43 -2.31
CA TYR A 272 2.43 -10.23 -1.05
C TYR A 272 1.09 -9.53 -1.30
N TRP A 273 0.03 -10.05 -0.69
CA TRP A 273 -1.28 -9.41 -0.63
C TRP A 273 -1.69 -9.21 0.83
N GLY A 274 -2.14 -8.03 1.19
CA GLY A 274 -2.64 -7.78 2.54
C GLY A 274 -3.06 -6.35 2.78
N ASP A 275 -3.53 -6.09 4.00
CA ASP A 275 -3.84 -4.74 4.48
C ASP A 275 -2.58 -3.85 4.44
N ALA A 276 -2.70 -2.65 3.91
CA ALA A 276 -1.58 -1.69 3.80
C ALA A 276 -1.03 -1.25 5.16
N THR A 277 -1.77 -1.44 6.26
CA THR A 277 -1.31 -1.18 7.63
C THR A 277 -0.33 -2.23 8.16
N ASN A 278 -0.20 -3.38 7.49
CA ASN A 278 0.68 -4.46 7.94
C ASN A 278 2.15 -4.10 7.78
N SER A 279 2.94 -4.34 8.84
CA SER A 279 4.40 -4.23 8.78
C SER A 279 5.02 -5.43 8.05
N LEU A 280 5.93 -5.16 7.13
CA LEU A 280 6.60 -6.14 6.29
C LEU A 280 8.12 -6.04 6.40
N LYS A 281 8.80 -7.15 6.10
CA LYS A 281 10.25 -7.19 5.92
C LYS A 281 10.54 -7.68 4.52
N LEU A 282 10.93 -6.75 3.66
CA LEU A 282 11.21 -7.06 2.26
C LEU A 282 12.67 -7.50 2.11
N PRO A 283 12.94 -8.58 1.34
CA PRO A 283 14.28 -8.94 0.90
C PRO A 283 14.92 -7.84 0.04
N ILE A 284 16.21 -8.00 -0.26
CA ILE A 284 16.90 -7.14 -1.23
C ILE A 284 16.26 -7.32 -2.61
N GLY A 285 15.97 -6.21 -3.28
CA GLY A 285 15.32 -6.24 -4.58
C GLY A 285 14.66 -4.92 -4.97
N SER A 286 14.04 -4.94 -6.14
CA SER A 286 13.18 -3.86 -6.63
C SER A 286 11.75 -4.38 -6.68
N TYR A 287 10.81 -3.58 -6.21
CA TYR A 287 9.42 -3.97 -6.08
C TYR A 287 8.50 -2.92 -6.69
N THR A 288 7.40 -3.42 -7.25
CA THR A 288 6.23 -2.64 -7.62
C THR A 288 5.16 -2.90 -6.57
N GLU A 289 4.73 -1.85 -5.91
CA GLU A 289 3.66 -1.88 -4.92
C GLU A 289 2.41 -1.26 -5.53
N THR A 290 1.30 -1.99 -5.50
CA THR A 290 0.01 -1.50 -6.01
C THR A 290 -1.00 -1.51 -4.88
N TYR A 291 -1.55 -0.34 -4.59
CA TYR A 291 -2.65 -0.18 -3.64
C TYR A 291 -3.98 -0.33 -4.37
N TYR A 292 -4.93 -0.97 -3.71
CA TYR A 292 -6.28 -1.17 -4.18
C TYR A 292 -7.26 -0.70 -3.11
N ALA A 293 -8.23 0.10 -3.53
CA ALA A 293 -9.39 0.47 -2.75
C ALA A 293 -10.66 -0.06 -3.44
N LEU A 294 -11.63 -0.55 -2.65
CA LEU A 294 -12.91 -0.98 -3.19
C LEU A 294 -13.68 0.26 -3.65
N ASN A 295 -14.12 0.24 -4.91
CA ASN A 295 -15.07 1.23 -5.41
C ASN A 295 -16.51 0.84 -5.01
N TYR A 296 -17.52 1.60 -5.44
CA TYR A 296 -18.91 1.30 -5.10
C TYR A 296 -19.31 -0.15 -5.49
N LEU A 297 -19.01 -0.57 -6.72
CA LEU A 297 -19.33 -1.93 -7.19
C LEU A 297 -18.59 -3.01 -6.41
N GLY A 298 -17.31 -2.77 -6.09
CA GLY A 298 -16.49 -3.67 -5.29
C GLY A 298 -16.99 -3.81 -3.86
N LEU A 299 -17.41 -2.71 -3.24
CA LEU A 299 -18.00 -2.71 -1.92
C LEU A 299 -19.27 -3.56 -1.88
N GLN A 300 -20.18 -3.36 -2.84
CA GLN A 300 -21.39 -4.16 -2.95
C GLN A 300 -21.07 -5.64 -3.16
N ALA A 301 -20.13 -5.95 -4.06
CA ALA A 301 -19.70 -7.32 -4.34
C ALA A 301 -19.08 -7.99 -3.12
N TYR A 302 -18.23 -7.28 -2.36
CA TYR A 302 -17.63 -7.78 -1.14
C TYR A 302 -18.66 -8.04 -0.05
N GLN A 303 -19.57 -7.08 0.21
CA GLN A 303 -20.61 -7.21 1.24
C GLN A 303 -21.63 -8.32 0.93
N ALA A 304 -21.88 -8.60 -0.36
CA ALA A 304 -22.74 -9.70 -0.77
C ALA A 304 -22.11 -11.09 -0.55
N GLN A 305 -20.79 -11.17 -0.33
CA GLN A 305 -20.05 -12.43 -0.19
C GLN A 305 -19.73 -12.71 1.28
N SER A 306 -20.44 -13.67 1.88
CA SER A 306 -20.25 -14.03 3.29
C SER A 306 -19.02 -14.92 3.57
N THR A 307 -18.30 -15.36 2.53
CA THR A 307 -17.18 -16.32 2.63
C THR A 307 -15.84 -15.68 2.91
N TYR A 308 -15.67 -14.39 2.60
CA TYR A 308 -14.41 -13.67 2.82
C TYR A 308 -14.44 -12.91 4.13
N THR A 309 -13.39 -13.06 4.93
CA THR A 309 -13.23 -12.36 6.21
C THR A 309 -12.42 -11.07 6.09
N THR A 310 -11.76 -10.85 4.94
CA THR A 310 -10.92 -9.67 4.68
C THR A 310 -11.08 -9.22 3.24
N VAL A 311 -10.94 -7.91 3.00
CA VAL A 311 -10.93 -7.35 1.64
C VAL A 311 -9.76 -7.91 0.81
N ALA A 312 -8.59 -8.12 1.43
CA ALA A 312 -7.40 -8.64 0.74
C ALA A 312 -7.64 -10.02 0.11
N SER A 313 -8.24 -10.96 0.85
CA SER A 313 -8.54 -12.30 0.32
C SER A 313 -9.62 -12.28 -0.76
N PHE A 314 -10.60 -11.38 -0.65
CA PHE A 314 -11.58 -11.16 -1.71
C PHE A 314 -10.89 -10.67 -2.99
N LEU A 315 -10.12 -9.59 -2.91
CA LEU A 315 -9.45 -9.00 -4.08
C LEU A 315 -8.46 -9.96 -4.75
N GLN A 316 -7.69 -10.71 -3.96
CA GLN A 316 -6.74 -11.70 -4.47
C GLN A 316 -7.43 -12.83 -5.26
N SER A 317 -8.69 -13.14 -4.97
CA SER A 317 -9.45 -14.18 -5.65
C SER A 317 -10.08 -13.74 -6.97
N LEU A 318 -10.08 -12.44 -7.26
CA LEU A 318 -10.70 -11.89 -8.47
C LEU A 318 -9.85 -12.16 -9.71
N SER A 319 -10.52 -12.29 -10.85
CA SER A 319 -9.85 -12.17 -12.16
C SER A 319 -9.36 -10.73 -12.36
N SER A 320 -8.36 -10.52 -13.22
CA SER A 320 -7.84 -9.17 -13.52
C SER A 320 -8.93 -8.20 -14.02
N ALA A 321 -9.91 -8.70 -14.78
CA ALA A 321 -11.03 -7.90 -15.26
C ALA A 321 -11.95 -7.46 -14.11
N ASN A 322 -12.28 -8.37 -13.18
CA ASN A 322 -13.10 -8.04 -12.02
C ASN A 322 -12.34 -7.14 -11.03
N LEU A 323 -11.04 -7.35 -10.86
CA LEU A 323 -10.20 -6.49 -10.03
C LEU A 323 -10.25 -5.04 -10.55
N ALA A 324 -10.06 -4.83 -11.85
CA ALA A 324 -10.15 -3.50 -12.46
C ALA A 324 -11.57 -2.91 -12.37
N LYS A 325 -12.61 -3.74 -12.48
CA LYS A 325 -14.03 -3.31 -12.35
C LYS A 325 -14.39 -2.89 -10.93
N TYR A 326 -13.85 -3.56 -9.92
CA TYR A 326 -14.25 -3.43 -8.51
C TYR A 326 -13.33 -2.54 -7.68
N THR A 327 -12.25 -2.03 -8.26
CA THR A 327 -11.29 -1.24 -7.51
C THR A 327 -10.89 0.04 -8.23
N VAL A 328 -10.29 0.94 -7.46
CA VAL A 328 -9.36 1.94 -7.95
C VAL A 328 -7.99 1.61 -7.41
N SER A 329 -6.94 1.95 -8.16
CA SER A 329 -5.58 1.61 -7.77
C SER A 329 -4.58 2.72 -8.02
N SER A 330 -3.50 2.70 -7.24
CA SER A 330 -2.32 3.54 -7.38
C SER A 330 -1.07 2.70 -7.20
N THR A 331 0.05 3.11 -7.80
CA THR A 331 1.28 2.33 -7.83
C THR A 331 2.46 3.13 -7.31
N THR A 332 3.28 2.49 -6.50
CA THR A 332 4.53 3.00 -5.96
C THR A 332 5.67 2.04 -6.31
N THR A 333 6.84 2.60 -6.62
CA THR A 333 8.06 1.81 -6.79
C THR A 333 8.95 1.95 -5.56
N LEU A 334 9.61 0.85 -5.15
CA LEU A 334 10.52 0.86 -4.01
C LEU A 334 11.69 -0.09 -4.24
N THR A 335 12.85 0.25 -3.65
CA THR A 335 14.03 -0.61 -3.71
C THR A 335 14.58 -0.86 -2.32
N VAL A 336 14.96 -2.11 -2.08
CA VAL A 336 15.62 -2.55 -0.85
C VAL A 336 17.07 -2.82 -1.21
N ALA A 337 17.99 -2.02 -0.66
CA ALA A 337 19.40 -2.06 -1.05
C ALA A 337 20.22 -2.96 -0.12
N ASP A 338 21.31 -3.51 -0.66
CA ASP A 338 22.25 -4.30 0.14
C ASP A 338 22.92 -3.43 1.22
N ALA A 339 22.78 -3.83 2.50
CA ALA A 339 23.31 -3.12 3.65
C ALA A 339 24.65 -3.68 4.16
N THR A 340 25.38 -4.46 3.34
CA THR A 340 26.67 -5.04 3.71
C THR A 340 27.68 -3.93 3.98
N THR A 341 28.29 -3.94 5.16
CA THR A 341 29.37 -3.02 5.53
C THR A 341 30.50 -3.77 6.22
N ILE A 342 31.70 -3.18 6.20
CA ILE A 342 32.86 -3.67 6.96
C ILE A 342 33.69 -2.47 7.42
N SER A 343 34.21 -2.53 8.64
CA SER A 343 35.12 -1.54 9.19
C SER A 343 36.31 -2.23 9.88
N ALA A 344 37.46 -1.58 9.83
CA ALA A 344 38.70 -2.07 10.41
C ALA A 344 39.48 -0.93 11.07
N ASN A 345 40.46 -1.29 11.90
CA ASN A 345 41.43 -0.35 12.45
C ASN A 345 42.18 0.38 11.33
N ASN A 346 42.47 1.67 11.53
CA ASN A 346 43.21 2.42 10.52
C ASN A 346 44.70 1.99 10.44
N GLN A 347 45.28 1.52 11.55
CA GLN A 347 46.69 1.12 11.65
C GLN A 347 46.89 -0.01 12.65
N HIS A 348 47.87 -0.89 12.38
CA HIS A 348 48.35 -1.89 13.33
C HIS A 348 49.86 -2.13 13.18
N ILE A 349 50.56 -2.21 14.31
CA ILE A 349 51.99 -2.56 14.36
C ILE A 349 52.14 -4.02 14.76
N ILE A 350 52.78 -4.83 13.90
CA ILE A 350 52.98 -6.26 14.13
C ILE A 350 54.46 -6.64 14.17
N PRO A 351 54.87 -7.62 15.01
CA PRO A 351 56.25 -8.09 15.06
C PRO A 351 56.54 -9.10 13.93
N LYS A 352 57.64 -8.91 13.20
CA LYS A 352 58.08 -9.81 12.11
C LYS A 352 58.16 -11.28 12.52
N ALA A 353 58.63 -11.55 13.73
CA ALA A 353 58.85 -12.91 14.22
C ALA A 353 57.59 -13.55 14.85
N GLY A 354 56.48 -12.82 14.93
CA GLY A 354 55.20 -13.32 15.43
C GLY A 354 54.30 -13.80 14.30
N SER A 355 53.38 -14.71 14.61
CA SER A 355 52.18 -14.91 13.79
C SER A 355 51.22 -13.74 14.02
N TYR A 356 50.48 -13.36 13.01
CA TYR A 356 49.50 -12.28 13.09
C TYR A 356 48.13 -12.77 12.62
N ASN A 357 47.06 -12.36 13.30
CA ASN A 357 45.69 -12.72 12.94
C ASN A 357 44.98 -11.49 12.37
N PRO A 358 44.72 -11.45 11.04
CA PRO A 358 44.01 -10.35 10.39
C PRO A 358 42.65 -10.04 10.99
N SER A 359 41.94 -11.03 11.56
CA SER A 359 40.63 -10.79 12.17
C SER A 359 40.69 -9.85 13.38
N SER A 360 41.87 -9.63 13.96
CA SER A 360 42.05 -8.74 15.13
C SER A 360 41.87 -7.25 14.80
N ASP A 361 41.92 -6.88 13.53
CA ASP A 361 41.75 -5.50 13.09
C ASP A 361 40.35 -5.17 12.62
N ILE A 362 39.44 -6.14 12.49
CA ILE A 362 38.04 -5.86 12.18
C ILE A 362 37.35 -5.27 13.40
N LEU A 363 36.66 -4.16 13.19
CA LEU A 363 35.87 -3.46 14.22
C LEU A 363 34.39 -3.85 14.15
N SER A 364 33.84 -3.93 12.95
CA SER A 364 32.46 -4.37 12.71
C SER A 364 32.28 -4.85 11.27
N ALA A 365 31.25 -5.67 11.05
CA ALA A 365 30.70 -5.95 9.74
C ALA A 365 29.18 -6.13 9.84
N THR A 366 28.48 -5.99 8.73
CA THR A 366 27.04 -6.29 8.63
C THR A 366 26.78 -7.18 7.44
N ASN A 367 25.80 -8.07 7.59
CA ASN A 367 25.23 -8.80 6.46
C ASN A 367 24.44 -7.84 5.56
N ALA A 368 24.06 -8.36 4.40
CA ALA A 368 23.26 -7.63 3.42
C ALA A 368 21.90 -7.21 4.00
N ASP A 369 21.36 -7.94 4.98
CA ASP A 369 20.14 -7.60 5.71
C ASP A 369 20.33 -6.62 6.89
N GLY A 370 21.54 -6.06 7.03
CA GLY A 370 21.88 -5.13 8.09
C GLY A 370 22.11 -5.78 9.46
N THR A 371 21.96 -7.10 9.60
CA THR A 371 22.29 -7.78 10.86
C THR A 371 23.79 -7.81 11.10
N ASN A 372 24.19 -7.78 12.37
CA ASN A 372 25.60 -7.79 12.75
C ASN A 372 26.30 -9.08 12.26
N ALA A 373 27.44 -8.89 11.62
CA ALA A 373 28.33 -9.93 11.14
C ALA A 373 29.76 -9.67 11.64
N PHE A 374 30.63 -10.68 11.60
CA PHE A 374 32.04 -10.47 11.95
C PHE A 374 32.96 -11.33 11.08
N ALA A 375 33.09 -12.62 11.41
CA ALA A 375 34.00 -13.53 10.69
C ALA A 375 33.43 -14.08 9.38
N SER A 376 32.10 -14.06 9.24
CA SER A 376 31.36 -14.50 8.07
C SER A 376 30.28 -13.47 7.77
N VAL A 377 30.28 -12.96 6.55
CA VAL A 377 29.32 -11.97 6.03
C VAL A 377 28.56 -12.62 4.90
N ASN A 378 27.23 -12.58 4.94
CA ASN A 378 26.36 -13.26 3.98
C ASN A 378 26.66 -14.76 3.85
N ASN A 379 26.99 -15.39 5.00
CA ASN A 379 27.43 -16.78 5.10
C ASN A 379 28.74 -17.12 4.37
N VAL A 380 29.54 -16.10 4.01
CA VAL A 380 30.85 -16.26 3.36
C VAL A 380 31.96 -15.66 4.24
N PRO A 381 33.12 -16.32 4.39
CA PRO A 381 34.27 -15.74 5.10
C PRO A 381 34.71 -14.40 4.49
N VAL A 382 35.17 -13.48 5.33
CA VAL A 382 35.76 -12.22 4.83
C VAL A 382 37.15 -12.50 4.25
N GLY A 383 37.39 -12.04 3.02
CA GLY A 383 38.69 -12.13 2.35
C GLY A 383 39.66 -11.05 2.83
N VAL A 384 40.96 -11.33 2.75
CA VAL A 384 42.02 -10.37 3.06
C VAL A 384 43.13 -10.47 2.03
N ILE A 385 43.61 -9.30 1.58
CA ILE A 385 44.76 -9.17 0.68
C ILE A 385 45.73 -8.18 1.31
N ILE A 386 46.96 -8.61 1.54
CA ILE A 386 48.05 -7.75 1.99
C ILE A 386 48.92 -7.41 0.78
N THR A 387 49.12 -6.11 0.58
CA THR A 387 49.85 -5.53 -0.54
C THR A 387 51.08 -4.80 -0.02
N ASP A 388 52.22 -4.94 -0.71
CA ASP A 388 53.42 -4.17 -0.41
C ASP A 388 53.32 -2.71 -0.90
N ARG A 389 54.34 -1.90 -0.61
CA ARG A 389 54.39 -0.49 -1.03
C ARG A 389 54.43 -0.31 -2.56
N ALA A 390 54.86 -1.31 -3.31
CA ALA A 390 54.90 -1.29 -4.76
C ALA A 390 53.56 -1.70 -5.40
N GLY A 391 52.57 -2.11 -4.60
CA GLY A 391 51.27 -2.54 -5.09
C GLY A 391 51.17 -4.04 -5.38
N ASN A 392 52.17 -4.85 -5.01
CA ASN A 392 52.13 -6.29 -5.23
C ASN A 392 51.41 -7.02 -4.09
N ASN A 393 50.53 -7.95 -4.44
CA ASN A 393 49.89 -8.85 -3.48
C ASN A 393 50.95 -9.80 -2.90
N VAL A 394 51.27 -9.67 -1.62
CA VAL A 394 52.27 -10.50 -0.92
C VAL A 394 51.64 -11.62 -0.09
N TRP A 395 50.35 -11.50 0.21
CA TRP A 395 49.56 -12.53 0.88
C TRP A 395 48.06 -12.36 0.57
N VAL A 396 47.40 -13.48 0.27
CA VAL A 396 45.97 -13.56 -0.09
C VAL A 396 45.37 -14.71 0.71
N ASN A 397 44.30 -14.44 1.46
CA ASN A 397 43.60 -15.48 2.22
C ASN A 397 42.21 -15.03 2.71
N ASN A 398 41.59 -15.81 3.59
CA ASN A 398 40.50 -15.36 4.45
C ASN A 398 41.07 -14.76 5.75
N MET A 399 40.39 -13.78 6.35
CA MET A 399 40.89 -13.06 7.52
C MET A 399 41.08 -13.93 8.77
N THR A 400 40.44 -15.10 8.81
CA THR A 400 40.54 -16.08 9.91
C THR A 400 41.82 -16.92 9.85
N VAL A 401 42.57 -16.85 8.74
CA VAL A 401 43.83 -17.57 8.58
C VAL A 401 44.97 -16.71 9.11
N ASN A 402 45.72 -17.26 10.05
CA ASN A 402 46.88 -16.56 10.61
C ASN A 402 47.97 -16.37 9.56
N LEU A 403 48.44 -15.13 9.43
CA LEU A 403 49.66 -14.80 8.72
C LEU A 403 50.86 -15.45 9.44
N PRO A 404 51.65 -16.32 8.78
CA PRO A 404 52.78 -17.00 9.41
C PRO A 404 53.91 -16.04 9.80
N LYS A 405 54.65 -16.40 10.85
CA LYS A 405 55.88 -15.69 11.24
C LYS A 405 56.86 -15.58 10.09
N ASN A 406 57.59 -14.46 10.02
CA ASN A 406 58.57 -14.15 8.97
C ASN A 406 58.02 -14.11 7.53
N LYS A 407 56.69 -14.15 7.33
CA LYS A 407 56.09 -14.05 5.99
C LYS A 407 56.28 -12.66 5.37
N LEU A 408 56.21 -11.62 6.18
CA LEU A 408 56.47 -10.23 5.78
C LEU A 408 57.84 -9.78 6.28
N VAL A 409 58.48 -8.88 5.51
CA VAL A 409 59.72 -8.21 5.93
C VAL A 409 59.38 -6.91 6.67
N VAL A 410 60.37 -6.29 7.32
CA VAL A 410 60.15 -4.99 7.98
C VAL A 410 59.77 -3.95 6.95
N GLY A 411 58.68 -3.22 7.22
CA GLY A 411 58.14 -2.24 6.29
C GLY A 411 56.67 -1.93 6.57
N THR A 412 56.08 -1.18 5.65
CA THR A 412 54.67 -0.81 5.68
C THR A 412 53.93 -1.53 4.56
N TYR A 413 52.74 -2.03 4.88
CA TYR A 413 51.86 -2.77 3.98
C TYR A 413 50.45 -2.20 4.06
N SER A 414 49.67 -2.43 3.00
CA SER A 414 48.24 -2.19 2.98
C SER A 414 47.52 -3.53 3.14
N GLU A 415 46.78 -3.70 4.22
CA GLU A 415 45.91 -4.84 4.43
C GLU A 415 44.49 -4.44 4.12
N LYS A 416 43.89 -5.09 3.11
CA LYS A 416 42.56 -4.76 2.64
C LYS A 416 41.64 -5.96 2.82
N TYR A 417 40.51 -5.72 3.46
CA TYR A 417 39.47 -6.70 3.71
C TYR A 417 38.37 -6.59 2.67
N TYR A 418 37.77 -7.72 2.33
CA TYR A 418 36.72 -7.85 1.33
C TYR A 418 35.57 -8.66 1.92
N ALA A 419 34.51 -7.95 2.30
CA ALA A 419 33.24 -8.57 2.66
C ALA A 419 32.36 -8.61 1.42
N LEU A 420 31.85 -9.79 1.06
CA LEU A 420 31.03 -9.95 -0.13
C LEU A 420 29.60 -9.48 0.12
N THR A 421 29.02 -8.74 -0.82
CA THR A 421 27.59 -8.42 -0.86
C THR A 421 26.77 -9.70 -1.09
N ALA A 422 25.43 -9.64 -0.98
CA ALA A 422 24.59 -10.79 -1.28
C ALA A 422 24.81 -11.32 -2.71
N LYS A 423 24.97 -10.39 -3.67
CA LYS A 423 25.33 -10.72 -5.05
C LYS A 423 26.73 -11.36 -5.12
N GLY A 424 27.73 -10.74 -4.50
CA GLY A 424 29.09 -11.28 -4.53
C GLY A 424 29.21 -12.65 -3.86
N ALA A 425 28.41 -12.95 -2.84
CA ALA A 425 28.35 -14.26 -2.21
C ALA A 425 27.80 -15.34 -3.16
N ALA A 426 26.80 -15.01 -3.97
CA ALA A 426 26.27 -15.89 -5.01
C ALA A 426 27.31 -16.12 -6.12
N ASP A 427 27.98 -15.05 -6.57
CA ASP A 427 29.02 -15.12 -7.60
C ASP A 427 30.25 -15.92 -7.10
N TYR A 428 30.65 -15.74 -5.85
CA TYR A 428 31.70 -16.54 -5.20
C TYR A 428 31.35 -18.03 -5.15
N THR A 429 30.10 -18.37 -4.83
CA THR A 429 29.65 -19.77 -4.78
C THR A 429 29.74 -20.42 -6.17
N THR A 430 29.34 -19.69 -7.20
CA THR A 430 29.45 -20.13 -8.60
C THR A 430 30.90 -20.30 -9.02
N TRP A 431 31.74 -19.29 -8.74
CA TRP A 431 33.18 -19.34 -9.03
C TRP A 431 33.85 -20.53 -8.35
N LYS A 432 33.59 -20.72 -7.06
CA LYS A 432 34.20 -21.78 -6.24
C LYS A 432 33.91 -23.19 -6.75
N ALA A 433 32.77 -23.41 -7.40
CA ALA A 433 32.42 -24.70 -7.99
C ALA A 433 33.32 -25.09 -9.18
N THR A 434 33.96 -24.11 -9.82
CA THR A 434 34.81 -24.31 -11.01
C THR A 434 36.28 -23.94 -10.77
N ALA A 435 36.58 -23.29 -9.64
CA ALA A 435 37.92 -22.89 -9.26
C ALA A 435 38.84 -24.11 -9.00
N SER A 436 40.15 -23.91 -9.21
CA SER A 436 41.16 -24.90 -8.83
C SER A 436 41.04 -25.26 -7.34
N PRO A 437 41.27 -26.52 -6.93
CA PRO A 437 41.27 -26.91 -5.51
C PRO A 437 42.23 -26.08 -4.63
N SER A 438 43.25 -25.46 -5.23
CA SER A 438 44.21 -24.57 -4.58
C SER A 438 43.74 -23.13 -4.41
N ALA A 439 42.65 -22.71 -5.06
CA ALA A 439 42.04 -21.38 -4.97
C ALA A 439 40.69 -21.51 -4.27
N ASN A 440 40.68 -21.32 -2.96
CA ASN A 440 39.52 -21.67 -2.12
C ASN A 440 39.11 -20.58 -1.12
N THR A 441 39.75 -19.40 -1.20
CA THR A 441 39.48 -18.26 -0.32
C THR A 441 38.73 -17.14 -1.06
N VAL A 442 38.10 -16.24 -0.31
CA VAL A 442 37.52 -15.03 -0.90
C VAL A 442 38.61 -14.13 -1.47
N GLY A 443 39.78 -14.07 -0.84
CA GLY A 443 40.93 -13.36 -1.42
C GLY A 443 41.29 -13.87 -2.82
N ASP A 444 41.24 -15.18 -3.06
CA ASP A 444 41.48 -15.77 -4.39
C ASP A 444 40.39 -15.38 -5.40
N PHE A 445 39.13 -15.35 -4.96
CA PHE A 445 38.01 -14.90 -5.79
C PHE A 445 38.17 -13.44 -6.20
N ILE A 446 38.49 -12.54 -5.26
CA ILE A 446 38.78 -11.13 -5.55
C ILE A 446 39.94 -11.03 -6.56
N ASN A 447 41.01 -11.80 -6.36
CA ASN A 447 42.21 -11.79 -7.20
C ASN A 447 42.04 -12.49 -8.56
N SER A 448 40.92 -13.19 -8.79
CA SER A 448 40.66 -13.93 -10.03
C SER A 448 40.33 -13.04 -11.24
N GLY A 449 39.98 -11.78 -11.00
CA GLY A 449 39.50 -10.85 -12.03
C GLY A 449 38.05 -11.07 -12.46
N GLN A 450 37.33 -12.02 -11.86
CA GLN A 450 35.91 -12.28 -12.16
C GLN A 450 34.93 -11.44 -11.34
N THR A 451 35.43 -10.60 -10.43
CA THR A 451 34.60 -9.75 -9.58
C THR A 451 34.29 -8.41 -10.23
N THR A 452 33.14 -7.87 -9.86
CA THR A 452 32.68 -6.53 -10.21
C THR A 452 32.63 -5.63 -8.98
N SER A 453 32.54 -4.31 -9.17
CA SER A 453 32.51 -3.35 -8.06
C SER A 453 31.28 -3.48 -7.14
N GLY A 454 30.24 -4.20 -7.56
CA GLY A 454 29.04 -4.47 -6.76
C GLY A 454 29.13 -5.74 -5.89
N ASP A 455 30.18 -6.54 -6.03
CA ASP A 455 30.27 -7.85 -5.37
C ASP A 455 30.83 -7.76 -3.95
N TYR A 456 31.43 -6.64 -3.57
CA TYR A 456 32.08 -6.52 -2.27
C TYR A 456 32.16 -5.08 -1.77
N VAL A 457 32.30 -4.96 -0.45
CA VAL A 457 32.69 -3.75 0.26
C VAL A 457 34.03 -3.97 0.95
N THR A 458 34.77 -2.90 1.20
CA THR A 458 36.17 -3.01 1.68
C THR A 458 36.47 -2.11 2.87
N ALA A 459 37.33 -2.61 3.76
CA ALA A 459 37.99 -1.83 4.80
C ALA A 459 39.51 -1.99 4.66
N THR A 460 40.30 -1.02 5.13
CA THR A 460 41.76 -1.04 4.98
C THR A 460 42.46 -0.69 6.29
N THR A 461 43.42 -1.53 6.67
CA THR A 461 44.36 -1.30 7.76
C THR A 461 45.75 -1.05 7.18
N GLN A 462 46.44 -0.02 7.67
CA GLN A 462 47.87 0.12 7.41
C GLN A 462 48.66 -0.76 8.39
N LEU A 463 49.34 -1.78 7.87
CA LEU A 463 50.19 -2.65 8.68
C LEU A 463 51.63 -2.14 8.70
N THR A 464 52.20 -2.01 9.89
CA THR A 464 53.63 -1.70 10.09
C THR A 464 54.33 -2.88 10.73
N VAL A 465 55.19 -3.55 9.96
CA VAL A 465 55.96 -4.70 10.40
C VAL A 465 57.29 -4.23 10.98
N THR A 466 57.58 -4.61 12.22
CA THR A 466 58.84 -4.23 12.90
C THR A 466 59.63 -5.45 13.36
N ASN A 467 60.95 -5.30 13.51
CA ASN A 467 61.79 -6.34 14.15
C ASN A 467 61.56 -6.43 15.67
N PHE A 468 60.79 -5.51 16.26
CA PHE A 468 60.66 -5.41 17.70
C PHE A 468 59.64 -6.44 18.22
N ILE A 469 60.17 -7.47 18.88
CA ILE A 469 59.41 -8.28 19.84
C ILE A 469 59.70 -7.66 21.20
N LEU A 470 58.67 -7.36 22.00
CA LEU A 470 58.90 -7.05 23.42
C LEU A 470 59.81 -8.13 24.02
N PRO A 471 60.88 -7.79 24.75
CA PRO A 471 61.94 -8.74 25.11
C PRO A 471 61.53 -9.88 26.06
N PHE A 472 60.24 -10.08 26.35
CA PHE A 472 59.76 -11.16 27.20
C PHE A 472 58.44 -11.76 26.68
N ALA A 473 58.47 -12.36 25.49
CA ALA A 473 57.43 -13.29 25.04
C ALA A 473 57.66 -14.66 25.70
N GLY A 474 57.26 -14.77 26.98
CA GLY A 474 57.30 -15.99 27.77
C GLY A 474 56.40 -15.86 29.00
N GLY A 475 55.09 -15.96 28.80
CA GLY A 475 54.09 -15.99 29.88
C GLY A 475 53.42 -14.64 30.20
N SER A 476 52.08 -14.64 30.14
CA SER A 476 51.16 -13.66 30.76
C SER A 476 51.41 -12.14 30.61
N GLY A 477 52.01 -11.69 29.51
CA GLY A 477 52.29 -10.26 29.27
C GLY A 477 51.06 -9.36 29.04
N ASN A 478 49.92 -9.89 28.59
CA ASN A 478 48.75 -9.07 28.26
C ASN A 478 47.97 -8.58 29.50
N GLN A 479 48.10 -9.23 30.66
CA GLN A 479 47.45 -8.75 31.88
C GLN A 479 48.20 -7.58 32.54
N PHE A 480 49.47 -7.36 32.17
CA PHE A 480 50.30 -6.32 32.77
C PHE A 480 49.97 -4.91 32.28
N LEU A 481 49.48 -4.78 31.03
CA LEU A 481 49.11 -3.49 30.44
C LEU A 481 47.80 -2.93 31.02
N TYR A 482 46.80 -3.78 31.26
CA TYR A 482 45.57 -3.38 31.95
C TYR A 482 45.82 -3.03 33.43
N LEU A 483 46.78 -3.68 34.08
CA LEU A 483 47.15 -3.39 35.47
C LEU A 483 47.84 -2.02 35.61
N MET A 484 48.66 -1.60 34.64
CA MET A 484 49.37 -0.32 34.68
C MET A 484 48.44 0.89 34.53
N ILE A 485 47.37 0.79 33.72
CA ILE A 485 46.34 1.83 33.63
C ILE A 485 45.56 1.94 34.95
N SER A 486 45.33 0.81 35.61
CA SER A 486 44.62 0.73 36.90
C SER A 486 45.46 1.28 38.07
N LEU A 487 46.79 1.09 38.04
CA LEU A 487 47.69 1.57 39.09
C LEU A 487 47.90 3.09 39.09
N ALA A 488 47.79 3.75 37.92
CA ALA A 488 47.91 5.20 37.83
C ALA A 488 46.79 5.93 38.60
N ALA A 489 45.60 5.32 38.72
CA ALA A 489 44.48 5.89 39.46
C ALA A 489 44.58 5.71 40.99
N ILE A 490 45.26 4.66 41.47
CA ILE A 490 45.35 4.35 42.92
C ILE A 490 46.53 5.08 43.60
N GLY A 491 47.58 5.43 42.83
CA GLY A 491 48.78 6.09 43.36
C GLY A 491 48.57 7.53 43.87
N ALA A 492 47.57 8.24 43.36
CA ALA A 492 47.36 9.65 43.68
C ALA A 492 46.75 9.90 45.08
N LEU A 493 45.96 8.96 45.62
CA LEU A 493 45.26 9.14 46.91
C LEU A 493 46.01 8.54 48.11
N GLY A 494 46.77 7.45 47.94
CA GLY A 494 47.43 6.74 49.04
C GLY A 494 48.67 7.45 49.63
N LEU A 495 49.39 8.23 48.83
CA LEU A 495 50.60 8.95 49.29
C LEU A 495 50.26 10.22 50.08
N TYR A 496 49.09 10.83 49.86
CA TYR A 496 48.67 12.06 50.52
C TYR A 496 48.31 11.82 52.01
N PHE A 497 47.64 10.71 52.34
CA PHE A 497 47.26 10.39 53.73
C PHE A 497 48.39 9.77 54.57
N SER A 498 49.40 9.16 53.95
CA SER A 498 50.57 8.61 54.65
C SER A 498 51.58 9.67 55.10
N LYS A 499 51.68 10.81 54.40
CA LYS A 499 52.59 11.90 54.79
C LYS A 499 52.10 12.64 56.04
N ARG A 500 50.79 12.91 56.16
CA ARG A 500 50.22 13.63 57.31
C ARG A 500 50.26 12.87 58.64
N ARG A 501 50.47 11.54 58.66
CA ARG A 501 50.55 10.74 59.91
C ARG A 501 51.97 10.52 60.43
N LYS A 502 53.00 11.12 59.81
CA LYS A 502 54.41 10.93 60.20
C LYS A 502 55.19 12.21 60.47
N GLU A 503 54.53 13.36 60.52
CA GLU A 503 55.17 14.62 60.93
C GLU A 503 55.20 14.81 62.46
N GLU A 504 54.72 13.84 63.26
CA GLU A 504 54.72 13.90 64.74
C GLU A 504 55.52 12.78 65.44
N GLU A 505 56.59 12.26 64.84
CA GLU A 505 57.57 11.44 65.58
C GLU A 505 58.84 12.27 65.85
N LEU A 506 58.86 12.96 66.99
CA LEU A 506 60.09 13.44 67.65
C LEU A 506 60.87 12.20 68.13
N GLU A 507 61.79 11.72 67.30
CA GLU A 507 62.77 10.73 67.74
C GLU A 507 63.82 11.45 68.61
N PHE A 508 63.86 11.09 69.90
CA PHE A 508 64.84 11.61 70.85
C PHE A 508 66.24 11.11 70.47
N VAL A 509 67.03 11.97 69.84
CA VAL A 509 68.45 11.75 69.55
C VAL A 509 69.25 12.33 70.73
N PRO A 510 70.05 11.54 71.48
CA PRO A 510 71.01 12.13 72.39
C PRO A 510 72.05 12.93 71.58
N GLU A 511 72.13 14.21 71.91
CA GLU A 511 72.92 15.25 71.26
C GLU A 511 74.44 15.08 71.48
N GLN A 512 75.20 15.71 70.58
CA GLN A 512 76.66 15.97 70.54
C GLN A 512 77.48 14.97 69.70
N ALA A 513 78.18 15.35 68.64
CA ALA A 513 78.46 16.66 68.07
C ALA A 513 78.90 16.51 66.60
N GLY A 514 78.51 17.48 65.76
CA GLY A 514 79.16 17.75 64.48
C GLY A 514 78.43 17.23 63.22
N TYR A 515 78.05 18.20 62.38
CA TYR A 515 77.63 18.08 60.96
C TYR A 515 76.16 17.74 60.66
N GLY A 516 75.35 18.81 60.59
CA GLY A 516 74.85 19.33 59.31
C GLY A 516 73.57 18.69 58.74
N ALA A 517 72.50 19.50 58.73
CA ALA A 517 71.31 19.29 57.91
C ALA A 517 71.68 18.95 56.46
N SER A 518 71.04 17.93 55.88
CA SER A 518 71.23 17.55 54.48
C SER A 518 70.48 18.51 53.55
N THR A 519 71.02 19.71 53.36
CA THR A 519 70.74 20.54 52.19
C THR A 519 71.53 20.07 50.97
N ASN A 520 70.99 20.42 49.80
CA ASN A 520 71.33 19.97 48.46
C ASN A 520 72.78 20.32 48.05
N THR A 521 73.76 19.54 48.51
CA THR A 521 75.16 19.68 48.07
C THR A 521 75.88 18.34 48.14
N LYS A 522 76.56 17.95 47.05
CA LYS A 522 77.32 16.70 46.92
C LYS A 522 78.37 16.59 48.05
N GLY A 523 78.18 15.64 48.95
CA GLY A 523 79.14 15.30 50.01
C GLY A 523 79.17 13.79 50.25
N ASN A 524 80.34 13.19 50.03
CA ASN A 524 80.85 11.87 50.43
C ASN A 524 79.86 10.73 50.71
N LYS A 525 80.00 9.64 49.92
CA LYS A 525 79.38 8.33 50.16
C LYS A 525 79.61 7.91 51.61
N ALA A 526 78.55 7.96 52.42
CA ALA A 526 78.52 7.48 53.80
C ALA A 526 78.67 5.94 53.85
N ARG A 527 79.87 5.43 53.59
CA ARG A 527 80.19 3.99 53.67
C ARG A 527 80.15 3.44 55.10
N PHE A 528 80.18 4.29 56.13
CA PHE A 528 80.11 3.83 57.52
C PHE A 528 78.68 3.58 58.03
N PHE A 529 77.66 4.24 57.46
CA PHE A 529 76.24 4.01 57.83
C PHE A 529 75.61 2.80 57.11
N GLN A 530 76.26 2.26 56.07
CA GLN A 530 75.79 1.05 55.38
C GLN A 530 76.24 -0.26 56.03
N THR A 531 77.27 -0.25 56.89
CA THR A 531 77.79 -1.50 57.48
C THR A 531 77.04 -1.89 58.76
N LEU A 532 76.60 -0.92 59.58
CA LEU A 532 75.79 -1.17 60.80
C LEU A 532 74.28 -1.36 60.51
N ARG A 533 73.82 -1.14 59.28
CA ARG A 533 72.43 -1.38 58.84
C ARG A 533 72.25 -2.65 57.98
N LYS A 534 73.21 -3.58 57.96
CA LYS A 534 73.06 -4.82 57.18
C LYS A 534 72.36 -5.98 57.90
N THR A 535 72.14 -5.92 59.23
CA THR A 535 71.55 -7.06 59.96
C THR A 535 70.13 -6.84 60.50
N ARG A 536 69.57 -5.62 60.47
CA ARG A 536 68.18 -5.35 60.90
C ARG A 536 67.11 -5.24 59.79
N PRO A 537 67.38 -4.99 58.49
CA PRO A 537 66.31 -4.96 57.49
C PRO A 537 65.96 -6.34 56.92
N TYR A 538 66.80 -7.38 57.09
CA TYR A 538 66.49 -8.72 56.55
C TYR A 538 65.29 -9.41 57.21
N ARG A 539 64.85 -8.99 58.41
CA ARG A 539 63.65 -9.54 59.07
C ARG A 539 62.38 -8.71 58.83
N LYS A 540 62.45 -7.54 58.19
CA LYS A 540 61.29 -6.66 57.93
C LYS A 540 60.99 -6.41 56.44
N VAL A 541 61.69 -7.07 55.52
CA VAL A 541 61.33 -7.07 54.09
C VAL A 541 60.27 -8.15 53.76
N PHE A 542 59.97 -9.06 54.69
CA PHE A 542 58.94 -10.09 54.44
C PHE A 542 57.51 -9.55 54.42
N HIS A 543 57.22 -8.39 55.02
CA HIS A 543 55.89 -7.77 55.00
C HIS A 543 55.98 -6.28 54.66
N SER A 544 55.44 -5.90 53.49
CA SER A 544 55.23 -4.51 53.12
C SER A 544 53.94 -3.98 53.76
N LYS A 545 53.94 -2.72 54.24
CA LYS A 545 52.73 -2.10 54.87
C LYS A 545 51.54 -1.96 53.91
N ASN A 546 51.81 -1.93 52.60
CA ASN A 546 50.80 -2.12 51.55
C ASN A 546 51.18 -3.38 50.75
N ARG A 547 50.23 -4.30 50.53
CA ARG A 547 50.45 -5.42 49.60
C ARG A 547 50.68 -4.83 48.20
N ILE A 548 51.87 -5.07 47.65
CA ILE A 548 52.09 -4.87 46.21
C ILE A 548 51.60 -6.16 45.55
N HIS A 549 50.65 -6.05 44.63
CA HIS A 549 49.94 -7.18 44.00
C HIS A 549 50.83 -8.11 43.14
N LEU A 550 52.17 -8.00 43.20
CA LEU A 550 53.12 -8.81 42.42
C LEU A 550 53.79 -9.93 43.25
N ALA A 551 53.49 -10.10 44.53
CA ALA A 551 54.28 -11.00 45.39
C ALA A 551 53.80 -12.46 45.50
N GLN A 552 52.60 -12.85 45.04
CA GLN A 552 52.15 -14.24 45.10
C GLN A 552 51.22 -14.62 43.94
N THR A 553 51.76 -15.38 42.99
CA THR A 553 50.96 -16.32 42.19
C THR A 553 51.70 -17.64 42.19
N GLN A 554 51.47 -18.45 43.24
CA GLN A 554 51.94 -19.82 43.30
C GLN A 554 51.15 -20.67 42.29
N ARG A 555 51.87 -21.51 41.54
CA ARG A 555 51.31 -22.61 40.74
C ARG A 555 50.37 -23.44 41.60
N LYS A 556 49.13 -23.60 41.15
CA LYS A 556 48.26 -24.70 41.57
C LYS A 556 48.19 -25.69 40.41
N GLU A 557 49.25 -26.51 40.26
CA GLU A 557 49.14 -27.76 39.50
C GLU A 557 48.30 -28.71 40.35
N GLY A 558 47.03 -28.85 40.00
CA GLY A 558 46.19 -29.93 40.49
C GLY A 558 46.53 -31.19 39.71
N LYS A 559 47.25 -32.12 40.36
CA LYS A 559 47.08 -33.55 40.10
C LYS A 559 45.72 -33.97 40.64
N ASN A 560 44.99 -34.78 39.89
CA ASN A 560 44.24 -35.94 40.39
C ASN A 560 43.87 -36.82 39.18
N ASP A 561 44.26 -38.09 39.30
CA ASP A 561 43.74 -39.34 38.72
C ASP A 561 42.86 -39.32 37.46
#